data_AF-A0A7Y7LK35-F1
#
_entry.id   AF-A0A7Y7LK35-F1
#
_cell.length_a   1.000
_cell.length_b   1.000
_cell.length_c   1.000
_cell.angle_alpha   90.00
_cell.angle_beta   90.00
_cell.angle_gamma   90.00
#
_symmetry.space_group_name_H-M   'P 1'
#
loop_
_entity.id
_entity.type
_entity.pdbx_description
1 polymer ?
#
loop_
_entity_poly.entity_id
_entity_poly.type
_entity_poly.pdbx_seq_one_letter_code
_entity_poly.pdbx_strand_id
1 'polypeptide(L)'
;MELRVLGNLTEEGLEVVERQGRFFVRYDAGSHQTAWREDQISNDELVLLKQGGAAEATAIIGLQRRIRVAGEDPNIQNWSPPDA
;
A
#
# COMPACT_ATOMS: atom_id res chain seq x y z
N MET A 1 -4.42 10.34 15.13
CA MET A 1 -2.99 10.55 14.80
C MET A 1 -2.59 9.40 13.90
N GLU A 2 -1.94 9.72 12.78
CA GLU A 2 -1.38 8.74 11.86
C GLU A 2 0.13 8.72 12.04
N LEU A 3 0.73 7.54 12.05
CA LEU A 3 2.17 7.36 12.19
C LEU A 3 2.70 6.62 10.97
N ARG A 4 3.70 7.18 10.28
CA ARG A 4 4.43 6.46 9.25
C ARG A 4 5.32 5.40 9.89
N VAL A 5 5.19 4.16 9.43
CA VAL A 5 5.91 3.00 10.00
C VAL A 5 6.91 2.35 9.03
N LEU A 6 6.77 2.59 7.73
CA LEU A 6 7.67 2.10 6.69
C LEU A 6 7.61 3.01 5.46
N GLY A 7 8.74 3.16 4.80
CA GLY A 7 8.85 3.75 3.47
C GLY A 7 8.58 5.25 3.42
N ASN A 8 8.73 5.82 2.23
CA ASN A 8 8.37 7.18 1.90
C ASN A 8 7.71 7.19 0.51
N LEU A 9 6.43 7.57 0.46
CA LEU A 9 5.65 7.55 -0.78
C LEU A 9 6.30 8.37 -1.90
N THR A 10 6.92 9.50 -1.58
CA THR A 10 7.53 10.42 -2.57
C THR A 10 8.86 9.88 -3.12
N GLU A 11 9.64 9.19 -2.29
CA GLU A 11 10.99 8.73 -2.66
C GLU A 11 11.00 7.29 -3.19
N GLU A 12 10.15 6.44 -2.64
CA GLU A 12 10.13 4.99 -2.88
C GLU A 12 8.86 4.52 -3.60
N GLY A 13 7.84 5.38 -3.74
CA GLY A 13 6.56 5.02 -4.36
C GLY A 13 5.66 4.15 -3.47
N LEU A 14 6.06 3.92 -2.21
CA LEU A 14 5.35 3.13 -1.23
C LEU A 14 5.55 3.71 0.17
N GLU A 15 4.48 3.77 0.97
CA GLU A 15 4.58 3.98 2.41
C GLU A 15 3.58 3.10 3.16
N VAL A 16 3.86 2.84 4.43
CA VAL A 16 2.89 2.24 5.35
C VAL A 16 2.65 3.20 6.50
N VAL A 17 1.37 3.37 6.84
CA VAL A 17 0.94 4.16 7.98
C VAL A 17 0.15 3.32 8.97
N GLU A 18 0.26 3.65 10.24
CA GLU A 18 -0.58 3.15 11.31
C GLU A 18 -1.64 4.18 11.67
N ARG A 19 -2.90 3.77 11.62
CA ARG A 19 -4.05 4.58 11.99
C ARG A 19 -5.00 3.75 12.85
N GLN A 20 -5.18 4.16 14.11
CA GLN A 20 -6.06 3.49 15.08
C GLN A 20 -5.73 2.00 15.29
N GLY A 21 -4.43 1.65 15.39
CA GLY A 21 -3.97 0.27 15.59
C GLY A 21 -4.11 -0.64 14.36
N ARG A 22 -4.33 -0.06 13.18
CA ARG A 22 -4.39 -0.77 11.90
C ARG A 22 -3.33 -0.22 10.95
N PHE A 23 -2.76 -1.10 10.15
CA PHE A 23 -1.77 -0.75 9.14
C PHE A 23 -2.42 -0.59 7.77
N PHE A 24 -2.00 0.44 7.05
CA PHE A 24 -2.44 0.73 5.70
C PHE A 24 -1.22 0.95 4.81
N VAL A 25 -1.16 0.26 3.67
CA VAL A 25 -0.15 0.52 2.65
C VAL A 25 -0.69 1.53 1.65
N ARG A 26 0.16 2.46 1.24
CA ARG A 26 -0.08 3.43 0.17
C ARG A 26 0.91 3.18 -0.94
N TYR A 27 0.43 3.07 -2.18
CA TYR A 27 1.26 2.77 -3.34
C TYR A 27 0.61 3.26 -4.65
N ASP A 28 1.41 3.35 -5.72
CA ASP A 28 0.89 3.57 -7.08
C ASP A 28 0.26 2.29 -7.61
N ALA A 29 -1.05 2.34 -7.84
CA ALA A 29 -1.86 1.19 -8.22
C ALA A 29 -1.63 0.72 -9.67
N GLY A 30 -0.75 1.38 -10.44
CA GLY A 30 -0.27 0.85 -11.72
C GLY A 30 -0.42 1.79 -12.92
N SER A 31 -0.21 3.09 -12.76
CA SER A 31 -0.08 4.00 -13.91
C SER A 31 0.76 5.23 -13.60
N HIS A 32 2.07 5.06 -13.56
CA HIS A 32 3.06 6.14 -13.62
C HIS A 32 2.72 7.33 -12.67
N GLN A 33 2.42 7.02 -11.40
CA GLN A 33 2.18 7.97 -10.30
C GLN A 33 0.85 8.74 -10.36
N THR A 34 -0.16 8.25 -11.08
CA THR A 34 -1.48 8.93 -11.16
C THR A 34 -2.59 8.26 -10.38
N ALA A 35 -2.49 6.97 -10.09
CA ALA A 35 -3.55 6.21 -9.43
C ALA A 35 -3.14 5.77 -8.02
N TRP A 36 -3.22 6.67 -7.05
CA TRP A 36 -2.85 6.37 -5.67
C TRP A 36 -3.87 5.49 -4.96
N ARG A 37 -3.40 4.50 -4.22
CA ARG A 37 -4.27 3.60 -3.47
C ARG A 37 -3.80 3.43 -2.04
N GLU A 38 -4.76 3.38 -1.12
CA GLU A 38 -4.57 3.01 0.29
C GLU A 38 -5.40 1.75 0.58
N ASP A 39 -4.78 0.72 1.15
CA ASP A 39 -5.49 -0.47 1.62
C ASP A 39 -4.99 -0.93 2.97
N GLN A 40 -5.91 -1.48 3.77
CA GLN A 40 -5.55 -2.13 5.02
C GLN A 40 -4.74 -3.40 4.75
N ILE A 41 -3.65 -3.58 5.51
CA ILE A 41 -2.79 -4.76 5.47
C ILE A 41 -2.76 -5.47 6.83
N SER A 42 -2.44 -6.76 6.81
CA SER A 42 -2.18 -7.54 8.01
C SER A 42 -0.76 -7.28 8.58
N ASN A 43 -0.51 -7.77 9.80
CA ASN A 43 0.84 -7.75 10.37
C ASN A 43 1.83 -8.59 9.55
N ASP A 44 1.40 -9.72 8.99
CA ASP A 44 2.26 -10.58 8.17
C ASP A 44 2.64 -9.88 6.86
N GLU A 45 1.70 -9.15 6.26
CA GLU A 45 1.97 -8.31 5.09
C GLU A 45 2.95 -7.18 5.42
N LEU A 46 2.81 -6.53 6.58
CA LEU A 46 3.78 -5.54 7.04
C LEU A 46 5.19 -6.14 7.19
N VAL A 47 5.32 -7.35 7.72
CA VAL A 47 6.62 -8.04 7.86
C VAL A 47 7.24 -8.28 6.48
N LEU A 48 6.44 -8.69 5.49
CA LEU A 48 6.93 -8.88 4.12
C LEU A 48 7.36 -7.57 3.46
N LEU A 49 6.59 -6.49 3.64
CA LEU A 49 6.96 -5.16 3.14
C LEU A 49 8.29 -4.69 3.74
N LYS A 50 8.51 -4.90 5.05
CA LYS A 50 9.78 -4.55 5.71
C LYS A 50 11.00 -5.32 5.20
N GLN A 51 10.80 -6.50 4.60
CA GLN A 51 11.90 -7.28 4.03
C GLN A 51 12.34 -6.73 2.67
N GLY A 52 11.51 -5.94 1.99
CA GLY A 52 11.80 -5.34 0.69
C GLY A 52 11.90 -6.35 -0.45
N GLY A 53 12.29 -5.86 -1.63
CA GLY A 53 12.62 -6.67 -2.80
C GLY A 53 11.50 -7.65 -3.19
N ALA A 54 11.84 -8.94 -3.29
CA ALA A 54 10.87 -9.97 -3.69
C ALA A 54 9.75 -10.20 -2.65
N ALA A 55 10.01 -9.95 -1.36
CA ALA A 55 9.00 -10.11 -0.31
C ALA A 55 7.96 -8.99 -0.38
N GLU A 56 8.40 -7.75 -0.60
CA GLU A 56 7.53 -6.60 -0.85
C GLU A 56 6.65 -6.82 -2.08
N ALA A 57 7.25 -7.24 -3.21
CA ALA A 57 6.49 -7.56 -4.42
C ALA A 57 5.45 -8.66 -4.16
N THR A 58 5.80 -9.68 -3.36
CA THR A 58 4.87 -10.75 -2.97
C THR A 58 3.69 -10.21 -2.16
N ALA A 59 3.95 -9.31 -1.21
CA ALA A 59 2.91 -8.67 -0.41
C ALA A 59 1.95 -7.84 -1.28
N ILE A 60 2.49 -7.01 -2.19
CA ILE A 60 1.69 -6.17 -3.08
C ILE A 60 0.85 -7.03 -4.05
N ILE A 61 1.44 -8.05 -4.67
CA ILE A 61 0.70 -8.96 -5.56
C ILE A 61 -0.41 -9.70 -4.79
N GLY A 62 -0.12 -10.12 -3.55
CA GLY A 62 -1.09 -10.76 -2.66
C GLY A 62 -2.28 -9.84 -2.33
N LEU A 63 -1.98 -8.58 -1.97
CA LEU A 63 -2.98 -7.54 -1.72
C LEU A 63 -3.85 -7.30 -2.96
N GLN A 64 -3.25 -7.09 -4.14
CA GLN A 64 -4.00 -6.88 -5.38
C GLN A 64 -4.89 -8.07 -5.72
N ARG A 65 -4.44 -9.30 -5.45
CA ARG A 65 -5.27 -10.50 -5.62
C ARG A 65 -6.46 -10.48 -4.66
N ARG A 66 -6.27 -10.12 -3.39
CA ARG A 66 -7.34 -9.99 -2.39
C ARG A 66 -8.40 -8.97 -2.83
N ILE A 67 -7.97 -7.82 -3.33
CA ILE A 67 -8.85 -6.75 -3.86
C ILE A 67 -9.68 -7.29 -5.03
N ARG A 68 -9.06 -7.98 -5.99
CA ARG A 68 -9.79 -8.62 -7.12
C ARG A 68 -10.82 -9.64 -6.65
N VAL A 69 -10.48 -10.46 -5.66
CA VAL A 69 -11.41 -11.45 -5.07
C VAL A 69 -12.59 -10.77 -4.38
N ALA A 70 -12.39 -9.58 -3.81
CA ALA A 70 -13.46 -8.76 -3.24
C ALA A 70 -14.34 -8.07 -4.30
N GLY A 71 -14.01 -8.19 -5.60
CA GLY A 71 -14.76 -7.59 -6.71
C GLY A 71 -14.36 -6.15 -7.02
N GLU A 72 -13.24 -5.67 -6.46
CA GLU A 72 -12.68 -4.35 -6.74
C GLU A 72 -11.56 -4.42 -7.79
N ASP A 73 -11.33 -3.32 -8.50
CA ASP A 73 -10.19 -3.18 -9.41
C ASP A 73 -8.98 -2.62 -8.64
N PRO A 74 -7.88 -3.38 -8.51
CA PRO A 74 -6.69 -2.93 -7.78
C PRO A 74 -5.92 -1.84 -8.51
N ASN A 75 -6.27 -1.48 -9.74
CA ASN A 75 -5.61 -0.42 -10.51
C ASN A 75 -6.38 0.91 -10.45
N ILE A 76 -7.46 0.99 -9.68
CA ILE A 76 -8.25 2.21 -9.51
C ILE A 76 -7.81 2.93 -8.24
N GLN A 77 -7.64 4.26 -8.37
CA GLN A 77 -7.39 5.17 -7.27
C GLN A 77 -8.52 5.15 -6.24
N ASN A 78 -8.19 5.01 -4.95
CA ASN A 78 -9.14 5.17 -3.84
C ASN A 78 -8.66 6.18 -2.78
N TRP A 79 -7.48 6.75 -2.98
CA TRP A 79 -6.83 7.67 -2.07
C TRP A 79 -6.03 8.70 -2.86
N SER A 80 -5.72 9.83 -2.25
CA SER A 80 -4.83 10.84 -2.82
C SER A 80 -3.97 11.44 -1.71
N PRO A 81 -2.68 11.74 -1.98
CA PRO A 81 -1.87 12.49 -1.06
C PRO A 81 -2.51 13.87 -0.82
N PRO A 82 -2.57 14.35 0.43
CA PRO A 82 -3.14 15.65 0.74
C PRO A 82 -2.40 16.84 0.09
N ASP A 83 -1.16 16.63 -0.37
CA ASP A 83 -0.29 17.65 -1.00
C ASP A 83 0.20 17.24 -2.42
N ALA A 84 -0.59 16.45 -3.16
CA ALA A 84 -0.28 16.09 -4.56
C ALA A 84 -0.58 17.23 -5.56
#